data_AF-A0A6S7GP15-F1
#
_entry.id   AF-A0A6S7GP15-F1
#
_cell.length_a   1.000
_cell.length_b   1.000
_cell.length_c   1.000
_cell.angle_alpha   90.00
_cell.angle_beta   90.00
_cell.angle_gamma   90.00
#
_symmetry.space_group_name_H-M   'P 1'
#
loop_
_entity.id
_entity.type
_entity.pdbx_description
1 polymer ?
#
loop_
_entity_poly.entity_id
_entity_poly.type
_entity_poly.pdbx_seq_one_letter_code
_entity_poly.pdbx_strand_id
1 'polypeptide(L)'
;MDVDMHQLTSLATNDVATGDIQHDMLTAQQRGQQMVLEDIAKVNGTLNSTTKSDLVNILMDGETIPHTIPAPTMHQNTCVLIDGHALVQALGKPQTCRTFDDYARVFFRAVTAHIDEHVRRVDVVFDTYVKQSIKSATRAKRGIKKRPVRKIINRGDLSLPQVWANFVALSDNKADLARFLSEYIMSHGREFSHQYELVTSGGYMDQLRHAQHKEFAILLDIKVMMKSYPDE
;
A
#
# COMPACT_ATOMS: atom_id res chain seq x y z
N MET A 1 44.71 -3.83 0.17
CA MET A 1 43.63 -3.50 1.10
C MET A 1 43.28 -4.80 1.78
N ASP A 2 43.66 -4.95 3.04
CA ASP A 2 43.36 -6.12 3.85
C ASP A 2 41.84 -6.25 3.98
N VAL A 3 41.32 -7.40 3.55
CA VAL A 3 39.94 -7.80 3.86
C VAL A 3 40.02 -8.37 5.26
N ASP A 4 39.34 -7.72 6.20
CA ASP A 4 39.30 -8.15 7.60
C ASP A 4 38.74 -9.59 7.66
N MET A 5 39.62 -10.56 7.89
CA MET A 5 39.29 -11.99 7.79
C MET A 5 38.67 -12.42 9.12
N HIS A 6 37.37 -12.17 9.27
CA HIS A 6 36.61 -12.64 10.43
C HIS A 6 36.60 -14.17 10.46
N GLN A 7 37.25 -14.76 11.47
CA GLN A 7 37.30 -16.22 11.65
C GLN A 7 35.96 -16.75 12.12
N LEU A 8 35.43 -17.77 11.45
CA LEU A 8 34.21 -18.44 11.86
C LEU A 8 34.48 -19.35 13.05
N THR A 9 33.84 -19.07 14.18
CA THR A 9 33.98 -19.83 15.42
C THR A 9 32.68 -20.56 15.75
N SER A 10 32.78 -21.85 16.09
CA SER A 10 31.65 -22.64 16.57
C SER A 10 31.15 -22.08 17.90
N LEU A 11 29.87 -21.72 17.99
CA LEU A 11 29.28 -21.21 19.24
C LEU A 11 29.13 -22.30 20.32
N ALA A 12 29.17 -23.58 19.93
CA ALA A 12 29.00 -24.71 20.85
C ALA A 12 30.33 -25.22 21.42
N THR A 13 31.41 -25.13 20.64
CA THR A 13 32.71 -25.71 21.00
C THR A 13 33.85 -24.70 21.05
N ASN A 14 33.62 -23.45 20.61
CA ASN A 14 34.63 -22.41 20.41
C ASN A 14 35.78 -22.79 19.46
N ASP A 15 35.61 -23.84 18.67
CA ASP A 15 36.60 -24.22 17.66
C ASP A 15 36.52 -23.27 16.46
N VAL A 16 37.68 -22.90 15.94
CA VAL A 16 37.80 -22.14 14.69
C VAL A 16 37.61 -23.10 13.52
N ALA A 17 36.67 -22.79 12.63
CA ALA A 17 36.44 -23.56 11.42
C ALA A 17 37.72 -23.58 10.56
N THR A 18 38.03 -24.74 9.96
CA THR A 18 39.19 -24.87 9.07
C THR A 18 39.06 -23.96 7.85
N GLY A 19 40.19 -23.59 7.23
CA GLY A 19 40.22 -22.66 6.10
C GLY A 19 39.31 -23.08 4.94
N ASP A 20 39.23 -24.38 4.66
CA ASP A 20 38.36 -24.94 3.62
C ASP A 20 36.87 -24.71 3.94
N ILE A 21 36.45 -24.93 5.19
CA ILE A 21 35.07 -24.70 5.65
C ILE A 21 34.74 -23.19 5.59
N GLN A 22 35.68 -22.34 5.99
CA GLN A 22 35.50 -20.89 5.90
C GLN A 22 35.31 -20.45 4.44
N HIS A 23 36.13 -20.96 3.52
CA HIS A 23 36.04 -20.66 2.10
C HIS A 23 34.73 -21.16 1.48
N ASP A 24 34.31 -22.38 1.81
CA ASP A 24 33.06 -22.96 1.31
C ASP A 24 31.83 -22.18 1.77
N MET A 25 31.80 -21.74 3.04
CA MET A 25 30.70 -20.95 3.57
C MET A 25 30.64 -19.53 2.98
N LEU A 26 31.79 -18.86 2.81
CA LEU A 26 31.87 -17.56 2.14
C LEU A 26 31.42 -17.67 0.68
N THR A 27 31.84 -18.73 -0.01
CA THR A 27 31.44 -19.01 -1.39
C THR A 27 29.93 -19.30 -1.48
N ALA A 28 29.37 -20.06 -0.55
CA ALA A 28 27.94 -20.33 -0.48
C ALA A 28 27.13 -19.04 -0.20
N GLN A 29 27.60 -18.17 0.71
CA GLN A 29 26.98 -16.89 0.98
C GLN A 29 27.02 -15.96 -0.24
N GLN A 30 28.15 -15.86 -0.92
CA GLN A 30 28.29 -15.06 -2.15
C GLN A 30 27.40 -15.60 -3.26
N ARG A 31 27.31 -16.92 -3.42
CA ARG A 31 26.38 -17.55 -4.38
C ARG A 31 24.92 -17.25 -4.03
N GLY A 32 24.53 -17.33 -2.76
CA GLY A 32 23.19 -16.98 -2.31
C GLY A 32 22.85 -15.51 -2.57
N GLN A 33 23.76 -14.59 -2.25
CA GLN A 33 23.58 -13.15 -2.52
C GLN A 33 23.50 -12.85 -4.02
N GLN A 34 24.33 -13.50 -4.83
CA GLN A 34 24.32 -13.33 -6.28
C GLN A 34 23.04 -13.89 -6.92
N MET A 35 22.54 -15.02 -6.44
CA MET A 35 21.28 -15.62 -6.92
C MET A 35 20.08 -14.70 -6.64
N VAL A 36 20.00 -14.13 -5.43
CA VAL A 36 18.95 -13.14 -5.08
C VAL A 36 19.04 -11.87 -5.93
N LEU A 37 20.26 -11.41 -6.25
CA LEU A 37 20.46 -10.27 -7.13
C LEU A 37 20.06 -10.57 -8.59
N GLU A 38 20.36 -11.77 -9.08
CA GLU A 38 20.01 -12.22 -10.44
C GLU A 38 18.51 -12.44 -10.64
N ASP A 39 17.76 -12.76 -9.58
CA ASP A 39 16.30 -12.82 -9.60
C ASP A 39 15.65 -11.45 -9.78
N ILE A 40 16.28 -10.39 -9.24
CA ILE A 40 15.75 -9.02 -9.25
C ILE A 40 16.25 -8.24 -10.47
N ALA A 41 17.50 -8.44 -10.87
CA ALA A 41 18.14 -7.70 -11.94
C ALA A 41 19.04 -8.59 -12.81
N LYS A 42 18.95 -8.39 -14.13
CA LYS A 42 19.86 -9.01 -15.09
C LYS A 42 21.25 -8.41 -14.95
N VAL A 43 22.25 -9.19 -15.36
CA VAL A 43 23.67 -8.80 -15.40
C VAL A 43 23.92 -7.50 -16.17
N ASN A 44 23.05 -7.16 -17.13
CA ASN A 44 23.14 -5.89 -17.88
C ASN A 44 22.51 -4.67 -17.16
N GLY A 45 22.17 -4.79 -15.86
CA GLY A 45 21.56 -3.75 -15.06
C GLY A 45 20.06 -3.54 -15.29
N THR A 46 19.42 -4.37 -16.13
CA THR A 46 17.97 -4.27 -16.38
C THR A 46 17.21 -5.10 -15.35
N LEU A 47 16.18 -4.55 -14.72
CA LEU A 47 15.34 -5.32 -13.80
C LEU A 47 14.60 -6.45 -14.51
N ASN A 48 14.50 -7.61 -13.86
CA ASN A 48 13.62 -8.68 -14.33
C ASN A 48 12.16 -8.23 -14.22
N SER A 49 11.32 -8.68 -15.15
CA SER A 49 9.88 -8.42 -15.09
C SER A 49 9.24 -9.40 -14.11
N THR A 50 9.25 -9.06 -12.83
CA THR A 50 8.59 -9.84 -11.78
C THR A 50 7.26 -9.22 -11.36
N THR A 51 6.38 -10.04 -10.81
CA THR A 51 5.17 -9.61 -10.12
C THR A 51 5.48 -9.40 -8.63
N LYS A 52 4.69 -8.56 -7.95
CA LYS A 52 4.89 -8.30 -6.51
C LYS A 52 4.78 -9.60 -5.68
N SER A 53 4.03 -10.58 -6.16
CA SER A 53 3.88 -11.92 -5.57
C SER A 53 5.16 -12.76 -5.63
N ASP A 54 6.04 -12.54 -6.61
CA ASP A 54 7.27 -13.32 -6.72
C ASP A 54 8.24 -13.01 -5.56
N LEU A 55 8.27 -11.74 -5.11
CA LEU A 55 9.03 -11.34 -3.92
C LEU A 55 8.48 -11.97 -2.64
N VAL A 56 7.17 -12.21 -2.56
CA VAL A 56 6.57 -12.86 -1.39
C VAL A 56 7.08 -14.30 -1.30
N ASN A 57 7.15 -15.01 -2.42
CA ASN A 57 7.69 -16.37 -2.44
C ASN A 57 9.17 -16.40 -2.03
N ILE A 58 9.98 -15.45 -2.50
CA ILE A 58 11.40 -15.33 -2.13
C ILE A 58 11.55 -15.04 -0.63
N LEU A 59 10.72 -14.15 -0.06
CA LEU A 59 10.79 -13.78 1.35
C LEU A 59 10.20 -14.83 2.30
N MET A 60 9.29 -15.67 1.80
CA MET A 60 8.69 -16.77 2.56
C MET A 60 9.52 -18.05 2.48
N ASP A 61 10.52 -18.11 1.60
CA ASP A 61 11.38 -19.28 1.46
C ASP A 61 12.21 -19.49 2.75
N GLY A 62 12.02 -20.64 3.39
CA GLY A 62 12.66 -20.99 4.66
C GLY A 62 12.00 -20.44 5.93
N GLU A 63 10.92 -19.64 5.83
CA GLU A 63 10.25 -19.04 6.99
C GLU A 63 8.99 -19.82 7.41
N THR A 64 8.85 -20.09 8.72
CA THR A 64 7.64 -20.75 9.25
C THR A 64 6.63 -19.69 9.64
N ILE A 65 5.69 -19.41 8.74
CA ILE A 65 4.64 -18.42 9.01
C ILE A 65 3.51 -19.08 9.81
N PRO A 66 3.15 -18.56 10.99
CA PRO A 66 2.02 -19.07 11.75
C PRO A 66 0.74 -19.01 10.89
N HIS A 67 0.15 -20.16 10.59
CA HIS A 67 -1.07 -20.24 9.78
C HIS A 67 -2.32 -19.72 10.49
N THR A 68 -2.22 -19.46 11.80
CA THR A 68 -3.33 -19.00 12.62
C THR A 68 -2.89 -17.78 13.41
N ILE A 69 -3.52 -16.65 13.12
CA ILE A 69 -3.43 -15.46 13.97
C ILE A 69 -4.45 -15.67 15.11
N PRO A 70 -4.07 -15.53 16.39
CA PRO A 70 -5.01 -15.64 17.50
C PRO A 70 -6.20 -14.70 17.28
N ALA A 71 -7.42 -15.19 17.53
CA ALA A 71 -8.60 -14.33 17.49
C ALA A 71 -8.40 -13.15 18.48
N PRO A 72 -8.83 -11.93 18.12
CA PRO A 72 -8.76 -10.81 19.04
C PRO A 72 -9.51 -11.16 20.32
N THR A 73 -8.87 -10.92 21.47
CA THR A 73 -9.57 -10.97 22.75
C THR A 73 -10.62 -9.84 22.82
N MET A 74 -11.65 -10.00 23.67
CA MET A 74 -12.77 -9.06 23.81
C MET A 74 -12.34 -7.60 24.15
N HIS A 75 -11.09 -7.37 24.52
CA HIS A 75 -10.52 -6.07 24.87
C HIS A 75 -9.54 -5.50 23.83
N GLN A 76 -9.29 -6.21 22.73
CA GLN A 76 -8.41 -5.75 21.66
C GLN A 76 -9.23 -5.04 20.59
N ASN A 77 -9.11 -3.71 20.54
CA ASN A 77 -9.59 -2.95 19.39
C ASN A 77 -8.78 -3.37 18.17
N THR A 78 -9.45 -3.85 17.13
CA THR A 78 -8.82 -4.16 15.86
C THR A 78 -9.03 -3.01 14.87
N CYS A 79 -8.12 -2.94 13.90
CA CYS A 79 -8.26 -2.03 12.77
C CYS A 79 -8.34 -2.83 11.48
N VAL A 80 -9.12 -2.32 10.52
CA VAL A 80 -9.20 -2.88 9.18
C VAL A 80 -8.51 -1.94 8.21
N LEU A 81 -7.49 -2.44 7.51
CA LEU A 81 -6.81 -1.72 6.45
C LEU A 81 -7.39 -2.14 5.10
N ILE A 82 -7.91 -1.17 4.35
CA ILE A 82 -8.52 -1.37 3.05
C ILE A 82 -7.62 -0.72 1.99
N ASP A 83 -7.18 -1.50 1.00
CA ASP A 83 -6.66 -0.96 -0.25
C ASP A 83 -7.83 -0.35 -1.04
N GLY A 84 -7.92 0.97 -1.06
CA GLY A 84 -9.01 1.72 -1.68
C GLY A 84 -9.08 1.49 -3.19
N HIS A 85 -7.95 1.32 -3.88
CA HIS A 85 -7.97 1.06 -5.32
C HIS A 85 -8.36 -0.39 -5.63
N ALA A 86 -7.98 -1.35 -4.79
CA ALA A 86 -8.49 -2.71 -4.90
C ALA A 86 -10.00 -2.76 -4.66
N LEU A 87 -10.52 -2.05 -3.67
CA LEU A 87 -11.96 -1.96 -3.42
C LEU A 87 -12.71 -1.31 -4.59
N VAL A 88 -12.17 -0.23 -5.17
CA VAL A 88 -12.72 0.39 -6.40
C VAL A 88 -12.83 -0.63 -7.54
N GLN A 89 -11.81 -1.48 -7.70
CA GLN A 89 -11.80 -2.51 -8.74
C GLN A 89 -12.79 -3.63 -8.45
N ALA A 90 -12.89 -4.08 -7.20
CA ALA A 90 -13.83 -5.11 -6.76
C ALA A 90 -15.29 -4.67 -6.91
N LEU A 91 -15.59 -3.40 -6.59
CA LEU A 91 -16.94 -2.83 -6.75
C LEU A 91 -17.33 -2.62 -8.21
N GLY A 92 -16.36 -2.39 -9.09
CA GLY A 92 -16.62 -2.08 -10.50
C GLY A 92 -17.50 -0.84 -10.66
N LYS A 93 -18.42 -0.84 -11.64
CA LYS A 93 -19.48 0.16 -11.78
C LYS A 93 -20.82 -0.50 -11.44
N PRO A 94 -21.40 -0.24 -10.26
CA PRO A 94 -22.72 -0.75 -9.90
C PRO A 94 -23.79 -0.25 -10.89
N GLN A 95 -24.73 -1.10 -11.29
CA GLN A 95 -25.77 -0.77 -12.27
C GLN A 95 -26.69 0.37 -11.81
N THR A 96 -26.84 0.53 -10.50
CA THR A 96 -27.70 1.54 -9.88
C THR A 96 -27.04 2.92 -9.78
N CYS A 97 -25.71 3.01 -9.91
CA CYS A 97 -25.00 4.28 -9.77
C CYS A 97 -25.00 5.05 -11.09
N ARG A 98 -25.53 6.28 -11.07
CA ARG A 98 -25.53 7.19 -12.23
C ARG A 98 -24.49 8.29 -12.09
N THR A 99 -24.22 8.71 -10.86
CA THR A 99 -23.31 9.83 -10.53
C THR A 99 -22.14 9.37 -9.67
N PHE A 100 -21.13 10.23 -9.51
CA PHE A 100 -20.02 9.97 -8.59
C PHE A 100 -20.48 9.96 -7.13
N ASP A 101 -21.50 10.74 -6.74
CA ASP A 101 -22.10 10.67 -5.41
C ASP A 101 -22.79 9.33 -5.14
N ASP A 102 -23.53 8.79 -6.13
CA ASP A 102 -24.13 7.46 -6.00
C ASP A 102 -23.03 6.41 -5.76
N TYR A 103 -21.93 6.53 -6.49
CA TYR A 103 -20.79 5.63 -6.36
C TYR A 103 -20.12 5.76 -4.99
N ALA A 104 -19.86 7.00 -4.55
CA ALA A 104 -19.22 7.25 -3.26
C ALA A 104 -20.06 6.73 -2.09
N ARG A 105 -21.39 6.82 -2.17
CA ARG A 105 -22.29 6.22 -1.17
C ARG A 105 -22.17 4.71 -1.10
N VAL A 106 -22.09 4.04 -2.26
CA VAL A 106 -21.89 2.58 -2.32
C VAL A 106 -20.51 2.19 -1.80
N PHE A 107 -19.48 2.94 -2.18
CA PHE A 107 -18.11 2.75 -1.71
C PHE A 107 -18.02 2.92 -0.19
N PHE A 108 -18.58 4.02 0.34
CA PHE A 108 -18.59 4.31 1.77
C PHE A 108 -19.31 3.22 2.56
N ARG A 109 -20.46 2.73 2.08
CA ARG A 109 -21.15 1.60 2.71
C ARG A 109 -20.30 0.34 2.75
N ALA A 110 -19.53 0.05 1.69
CA ALA A 110 -18.61 -1.08 1.67
C ALA A 110 -17.48 -0.92 2.69
N VAL A 111 -16.95 0.29 2.85
CA VAL A 111 -15.94 0.63 3.87
C VAL A 111 -16.50 0.44 5.28
N THR A 112 -17.67 1.01 5.56
CA THR A 112 -18.27 0.95 6.91
C THR A 112 -18.85 -0.42 7.26
N ALA A 113 -19.06 -1.31 6.29
CA ALA A 113 -19.52 -2.68 6.54
C ALA A 113 -18.49 -3.52 7.33
N HIS A 114 -17.24 -3.06 7.42
CA HIS A 114 -16.20 -3.68 8.24
C HIS A 114 -16.22 -3.25 9.70
N ILE A 115 -17.09 -2.31 10.06
CA ILE A 115 -17.23 -1.82 11.43
C ILE A 115 -18.17 -2.75 12.17
N ASP A 116 -17.70 -3.28 13.29
CA ASP A 116 -18.46 -4.11 14.20
C ASP A 116 -18.04 -3.83 15.66
N GLU A 117 -18.46 -4.68 16.60
CA GLU A 117 -18.18 -4.49 18.02
C GLU A 117 -16.67 -4.53 18.37
N HIS A 118 -15.83 -5.15 17.53
CA HIS A 118 -14.39 -5.33 17.74
C HIS A 118 -13.56 -4.40 16.83
N VAL A 119 -14.07 -4.02 15.67
CA VAL A 119 -13.41 -3.11 14.72
C VAL A 119 -13.85 -1.67 14.96
N ARG A 120 -13.04 -0.92 15.71
CA ARG A 120 -13.31 0.51 16.00
C ARG A 120 -12.59 1.47 15.06
N ARG A 121 -11.71 0.97 14.19
CA ARG A 121 -10.94 1.79 13.26
C ARG A 121 -10.88 1.15 11.87
N VAL A 122 -11.16 1.95 10.84
CA VAL A 122 -11.00 1.54 9.44
C VAL A 122 -10.11 2.54 8.72
N ASP A 123 -9.08 2.04 8.05
CA ASP A 123 -8.08 2.83 7.33
C ASP A 123 -8.20 2.53 5.83
N VAL A 124 -8.60 3.52 5.04
CA VAL A 124 -8.71 3.40 3.58
C VAL A 124 -7.51 4.05 2.91
N VAL A 125 -6.62 3.22 2.37
CA VAL A 125 -5.35 3.65 1.77
C VAL A 125 -5.44 3.57 0.25
N PHE A 126 -5.26 4.69 -0.43
CA PHE A 126 -5.23 4.75 -1.89
C PHE A 126 -3.80 4.79 -2.44
N ASP A 127 -3.56 4.14 -3.58
CA ASP A 127 -2.34 4.34 -4.38
C ASP A 127 -2.06 5.83 -4.67
N THR A 128 -0.84 6.27 -4.40
CA THR A 128 -0.34 7.58 -4.87
C THR A 128 0.28 7.47 -6.27
N TYR A 129 -0.13 8.36 -7.17
CA TYR A 129 0.33 8.39 -8.57
C TYR A 129 1.39 9.46 -8.79
N VAL A 130 2.62 9.20 -8.34
CA VAL A 130 3.77 10.10 -8.55
C VAL A 130 4.34 9.93 -9.96
N LYS A 131 4.37 11.02 -10.75
CA LYS A 131 4.82 11.02 -12.16
C LYS A 131 6.28 10.58 -12.34
N GLN A 132 7.17 10.91 -11.41
CA GLN A 132 8.61 10.59 -11.47
C GLN A 132 8.99 9.31 -10.70
N SER A 133 8.03 8.42 -10.41
CA SER A 133 8.35 7.16 -9.72
C SER A 133 8.90 6.09 -10.68
N ILE A 134 9.70 5.15 -10.17
CA ILE A 134 10.17 3.97 -10.93
C ILE A 134 8.98 3.20 -11.55
N LYS A 135 7.82 3.22 -10.89
CA LYS A 135 6.58 2.59 -11.37
C LYS A 135 5.89 3.35 -12.51
N SER A 136 6.21 4.62 -12.78
CA SER A 136 5.55 5.41 -13.82
C SER A 136 5.86 4.88 -15.22
N ALA A 137 7.10 4.48 -15.48
CA ALA A 137 7.51 3.83 -16.73
C ALA A 137 6.75 2.52 -16.98
N THR A 138 6.59 1.69 -15.95
CA THR A 138 5.82 0.43 -16.05
C THR A 138 4.32 0.69 -16.25
N ARG A 139 3.75 1.71 -15.59
CA ARG A 139 2.36 2.14 -15.79
C ARG A 139 2.11 2.62 -17.23
N ALA A 140 3.04 3.39 -17.79
CA ALA A 140 2.97 3.85 -19.18
C ALA A 140 2.94 2.68 -20.18
N LYS A 141 3.77 1.64 -19.95
CA LYS A 141 3.78 0.43 -20.80
C LYS A 141 2.45 -0.35 -20.78
N ARG A 142 1.72 -0.33 -19.66
CA ARG A 142 0.41 -1.02 -19.52
C ARG A 142 -0.74 -0.30 -20.23
N GLY A 143 -0.63 1.00 -20.51
CA GLY A 143 -1.70 1.85 -21.06
C GLY A 143 -1.81 1.91 -22.59
N ILE A 144 -1.02 1.15 -23.34
CA ILE A 144 -0.77 1.41 -24.78
C ILE A 144 -1.95 1.07 -25.71
N LYS A 145 -2.95 0.27 -25.29
CA LYS A 145 -3.92 -0.30 -26.24
C LYS A 145 -5.10 0.60 -26.64
N LYS A 146 -5.50 1.59 -25.81
CA LYS A 146 -6.53 2.62 -26.12
C LYS A 146 -6.24 3.86 -25.28
N ARG A 147 -6.27 5.07 -25.86
CA ARG A 147 -6.14 6.33 -25.10
C ARG A 147 -7.38 6.51 -24.21
N PRO A 148 -7.31 6.31 -22.89
CA PRO A 148 -8.46 6.53 -22.05
C PRO A 148 -8.76 8.03 -21.97
N VAL A 149 -10.04 8.38 -21.92
CA VAL A 149 -10.46 9.79 -21.81
C VAL A 149 -10.29 10.25 -20.37
N ARG A 150 -9.57 11.37 -20.18
CA ARG A 150 -9.45 12.07 -18.91
C ARG A 150 -10.82 12.61 -18.50
N LYS A 151 -11.28 12.30 -17.30
CA LYS A 151 -12.50 12.86 -16.71
C LYS A 151 -12.15 13.52 -15.39
N ILE A 152 -12.36 14.83 -15.31
CA ILE A 152 -12.11 15.62 -14.11
C ILE A 152 -13.29 15.44 -13.17
N ILE A 153 -13.02 14.98 -11.95
CA ILE A 153 -14.05 14.81 -10.91
C ILE A 153 -13.95 16.00 -9.97
N ASN A 154 -14.78 17.02 -10.17
CA ASN A 154 -14.83 18.20 -9.29
C ASN A 154 -16.17 18.37 -8.57
N ARG A 155 -17.19 17.59 -8.96
CA ARG A 155 -18.51 17.55 -8.33
C ARG A 155 -19.05 16.12 -8.35
N GLY A 156 -19.87 15.80 -7.35
CA GLY A 156 -20.45 14.48 -7.17
C GLY A 156 -21.62 14.15 -8.09
N ASP A 157 -22.38 15.16 -8.53
CA ASP A 157 -23.52 15.05 -9.44
C ASP A 157 -23.13 14.71 -10.89
N LEU A 158 -21.84 14.78 -11.21
CA LEU A 158 -21.31 14.38 -12.51
C LEU A 158 -21.62 12.90 -12.79
N SER A 159 -22.03 12.61 -14.01
CA SER A 159 -22.32 11.26 -14.45
C SER A 159 -21.11 10.34 -14.33
N LEU A 160 -21.32 9.06 -14.03
CA LEU A 160 -20.27 8.06 -14.12
C LEU A 160 -19.84 7.85 -15.58
N PRO A 161 -18.58 7.51 -15.84
CA PRO A 161 -18.13 7.13 -17.18
C PRO A 161 -18.92 5.93 -17.69
N GLN A 162 -19.21 5.91 -18.99
CA GLN A 162 -19.94 4.79 -19.60
C GLN A 162 -19.13 3.49 -19.55
N VAL A 163 -17.83 3.58 -19.87
CA VAL A 163 -16.91 2.44 -19.82
C VAL A 163 -15.99 2.56 -18.61
N TRP A 164 -16.38 1.94 -17.50
CA TRP A 164 -15.67 2.02 -16.21
C TRP A 164 -14.23 1.54 -16.31
N ALA A 165 -14.00 0.38 -16.94
CA ALA A 165 -12.68 -0.22 -17.09
C ALA A 165 -11.67 0.72 -17.76
N ASN A 166 -12.09 1.48 -18.78
CA ASN A 166 -11.24 2.46 -19.44
C ASN A 166 -10.98 3.66 -18.53
N PHE A 167 -12.01 4.13 -17.82
CA PHE A 167 -11.86 5.25 -16.90
C PHE A 167 -10.85 4.94 -15.79
N VAL A 168 -10.98 3.80 -15.12
CA VAL A 168 -10.05 3.39 -14.05
C VAL A 168 -8.70 2.93 -14.59
N ALA A 169 -8.49 2.77 -15.90
CA ALA A 169 -7.17 2.45 -16.44
C ALA A 169 -6.21 3.66 -16.43
N LEU A 170 -6.74 4.90 -16.42
CA LEU A 170 -5.94 6.12 -16.45
C LEU A 170 -5.50 6.52 -15.04
N SER A 171 -4.18 6.66 -14.83
CA SER A 171 -3.61 7.05 -13.53
C SER A 171 -4.19 8.36 -12.99
N ASP A 172 -4.41 9.34 -13.86
CA ASP A 172 -4.94 10.62 -13.43
C ASP A 172 -6.39 10.47 -12.94
N ASN A 173 -7.21 9.67 -13.64
CA ASN A 173 -8.62 9.45 -13.24
C ASN A 173 -8.69 8.72 -11.90
N LYS A 174 -7.80 7.76 -11.69
CA LYS A 174 -7.64 7.08 -10.41
C LYS A 174 -7.27 8.05 -9.28
N ALA A 175 -6.34 8.97 -9.52
CA ALA A 175 -5.96 9.97 -8.53
C ALA A 175 -7.12 10.94 -8.21
N ASP A 176 -7.84 11.43 -9.22
CA ASP A 176 -9.02 12.29 -9.00
C ASP A 176 -10.13 11.54 -8.24
N LEU A 177 -10.35 10.27 -8.57
CA LEU A 177 -11.32 9.42 -7.88
C LEU A 177 -10.92 9.19 -6.42
N ALA A 178 -9.66 8.86 -6.16
CA ALA A 178 -9.14 8.68 -4.81
C ALA A 178 -9.32 9.94 -3.96
N ARG A 179 -8.97 11.11 -4.51
CA ARG A 179 -9.21 12.41 -3.85
C ARG A 179 -10.68 12.61 -3.51
N PHE A 180 -11.57 12.42 -4.50
CA PHE A 180 -13.00 12.59 -4.31
C PHE A 180 -13.57 11.63 -3.25
N LEU A 181 -13.17 10.36 -3.27
CA LEU A 181 -13.61 9.37 -2.27
C LEU A 181 -13.06 9.67 -0.87
N SER A 182 -11.81 10.13 -0.75
CA SER A 182 -11.24 10.58 0.52
C SER A 182 -12.01 11.77 1.09
N GLU A 183 -12.36 12.77 0.28
CA GLU A 183 -13.19 13.90 0.69
C GLU A 183 -14.60 13.46 1.13
N TYR A 184 -15.18 12.50 0.41
CA TYR A 184 -16.48 11.92 0.76
C TYR A 184 -16.43 11.18 2.11
N ILE A 185 -15.40 10.36 2.31
CA ILE A 185 -15.13 9.67 3.59
C ILE A 185 -14.99 10.68 4.74
N MET A 186 -14.20 11.74 4.57
CA MET A 186 -13.98 12.73 5.62
C MET A 186 -15.24 13.54 5.95
N SER A 187 -16.07 13.82 4.95
CA SER A 187 -17.31 14.59 5.16
C SER A 187 -18.39 13.76 5.86
N HIS A 188 -18.59 12.50 5.47
CA HIS A 188 -19.66 11.64 5.98
C HIS A 188 -19.21 10.82 7.21
N GLY A 189 -17.93 10.50 7.34
CA GLY A 189 -17.38 9.79 8.50
C GLY A 189 -17.51 10.59 9.80
N ARG A 190 -17.62 11.93 9.73
CA ARG A 190 -17.83 12.78 10.90
C ARG A 190 -19.10 12.43 11.67
N GLU A 191 -20.16 12.04 10.97
CA GLU A 191 -21.44 11.65 11.57
C GLU A 191 -21.30 10.45 12.52
N PHE A 192 -20.23 9.69 12.37
CA PHE A 192 -19.99 8.47 13.12
C PHE A 192 -18.74 8.51 14.02
N SER A 193 -18.08 9.66 14.07
CA SER A 193 -16.82 9.88 14.81
C SER A 193 -16.92 9.62 16.32
N HIS A 194 -18.13 9.57 16.88
CA HIS A 194 -18.35 9.22 18.28
C HIS A 194 -18.20 7.72 18.58
N GLN A 195 -18.34 6.85 17.57
CA GLN A 195 -18.38 5.39 17.73
C GLN A 195 -17.15 4.70 17.11
N TYR A 196 -16.56 5.28 16.07
CA TYR A 196 -15.42 4.70 15.36
C TYR A 196 -14.54 5.74 14.68
N GLU A 197 -13.29 5.34 14.40
CA GLU A 197 -12.30 6.13 13.69
C GLU A 197 -12.24 5.71 12.22
N LEU A 198 -12.41 6.66 11.31
CA LEU A 198 -12.28 6.42 9.87
C LEU A 198 -11.14 7.28 9.31
N VAL A 199 -10.08 6.62 8.84
CA VAL A 199 -8.86 7.26 8.34
C VAL A 199 -8.77 7.04 6.83
N THR A 200 -8.29 8.04 6.09
CA THR A 200 -7.99 7.90 4.66
C THR A 200 -6.64 8.51 4.31
N SER A 201 -5.89 7.86 3.43
CA SER A 201 -4.58 8.34 2.97
C SER A 201 -4.37 8.08 1.47
N GLY A 202 -3.41 8.79 0.87
CA GLY A 202 -2.99 8.60 -0.53
C GLY A 202 -3.90 9.22 -1.60
N GLY A 203 -5.10 9.70 -1.24
CA GLY A 203 -6.02 10.42 -2.14
C GLY A 203 -5.62 11.87 -2.43
N TYR A 204 -4.70 12.46 -1.66
CA TYR A 204 -4.25 13.84 -1.83
C TYR A 204 -2.92 13.91 -2.58
N MET A 205 -2.82 14.81 -3.57
CA MET A 205 -1.65 14.96 -4.44
C MET A 205 -0.46 15.69 -3.78
N ASP A 206 -0.68 16.40 -2.67
CA ASP A 206 0.32 17.28 -2.04
C ASP A 206 1.14 16.55 -0.97
N GLN A 207 1.97 15.59 -1.38
CA GLN A 207 3.02 15.06 -0.51
C GLN A 207 4.28 15.95 -0.48
N LEU A 208 4.48 16.81 -1.49
CA LEU A 208 5.72 17.59 -1.66
C LEU A 208 5.71 18.97 -0.99
N ARG A 209 4.55 19.57 -0.69
CA ARG A 209 4.48 20.84 0.06
C ARG A 209 4.71 20.67 1.57
N HIS A 210 4.67 19.44 2.08
CA HIS A 210 4.91 19.16 3.50
C HIS A 210 6.28 18.54 3.77
N ALA A 211 7.04 18.22 2.72
CA ALA A 211 8.41 17.70 2.82
C ALA A 211 9.49 18.75 3.15
N GLN A 212 9.14 20.05 3.23
CA GLN A 212 10.09 21.09 3.67
C GLN A 212 10.26 21.16 5.19
N HIS A 213 9.39 20.51 5.96
CA HIS A 213 9.58 20.32 7.40
C HIS A 213 10.00 18.87 7.65
N LYS A 214 11.32 18.64 7.75
CA LYS A 214 11.93 17.31 7.88
C LYS A 214 11.53 16.54 9.15
N GLU A 215 10.88 17.16 10.13
CA GLU A 215 10.28 16.47 11.29
C GLU A 215 8.81 16.08 11.11
N PHE A 216 8.10 16.62 10.12
CA PHE A 216 6.66 16.40 9.97
C PHE A 216 6.28 15.24 9.04
N ALA A 217 7.21 14.74 8.22
CA ALA A 217 6.95 13.65 7.28
C ALA A 217 6.71 12.28 7.96
N ILE A 218 7.15 12.12 9.21
CA ILE A 218 6.88 10.90 10.02
C ILE A 218 5.64 11.09 10.91
N LEU A 219 5.18 12.33 11.10
CA LEU A 219 4.07 12.69 12.00
C LEU A 219 2.74 12.98 11.28
N LEU A 220 2.71 13.02 9.95
CA LEU A 220 1.49 13.34 9.18
C LEU A 220 0.64 12.15 8.73
N ASP A 221 1.08 10.90 8.94
CA ASP A 221 0.24 9.74 8.61
C ASP A 221 -0.77 9.36 9.72
N ILE A 222 -0.76 10.04 10.88
CA ILE A 222 -1.82 9.93 11.90
C ILE A 222 -2.01 11.28 12.60
N LYS A 223 -2.82 12.17 12.02
CA LYS A 223 -3.45 13.26 12.80
C LYS A 223 -4.76 13.76 12.17
N VAL A 224 -5.83 13.01 12.38
CA VAL A 224 -7.17 13.60 12.46
C VAL A 224 -7.54 13.68 13.94
N MET A 225 -6.87 14.57 14.69
CA MET A 225 -7.34 14.98 16.01
C MET A 225 -8.45 16.02 15.80
N MET A 226 -9.70 15.62 16.02
CA MET A 226 -10.71 16.52 16.58
C MET A 226 -11.13 15.99 17.95
N LYS A 227 -10.34 16.35 18.96
CA LYS A 227 -10.78 16.42 20.36
C LYS A 227 -10.28 17.74 20.93
N SER A 228 -11.09 18.78 20.79
CA SER A 228 -11.08 19.90 21.73
C SER A 228 -12.15 19.60 22.78
N TYR A 229 -11.75 19.09 23.94
CA TYR A 229 -12.59 19.19 25.14
C TYR A 229 -12.27 20.52 25.80
N PRO A 230 -13.27 21.34 26.17
CA PRO A 230 -13.04 22.46 27.07
C PRO A 230 -12.72 21.92 28.47
N ASP A 231 -11.80 22.60 29.16
CA ASP A 231 -11.59 22.46 30.59
C ASP A 231 -12.84 22.95 31.33
N GLU A 232 -13.58 22.04 31.96
CA GLU A 232 -14.37 22.23 33.19
C GLU A 232 -14.86 20.87 33.74
#